data_AF-A0A449GZX0-F1
#
_entry.id   AF-A0A449GZX0-F1
#
_cell.length_a   1.000
_cell.length_b   1.000
_cell.length_c   1.000
_cell.angle_alpha   90.00
_cell.angle_beta   90.00
_cell.angle_gamma   90.00
#
_symmetry.space_group_name_H-M   'P 1'
#
loop_
_entity.id
_entity.type
_entity.pdbx_description
1 polymer ?
#
loop_
_entity_poly.entity_id
_entity_poly.type
_entity_poly.pdbx_seq_one_letter_code
_entity_poly.pdbx_strand_id
1 'polypeptide(L)'
;MRRLIEHAAERGGTETTHHVLRYRTGHPLRRRRYDTLTTRLRDHLPWAAALGVSAHWIRHTTLTWVEREFGMGIARAFAGHSDRPTHAVATFTYVTASIPELAQAVATLTGEPHPLARNTDRQ
;
A
#
# COMPACT_ATOMS: atom_id res chain seq x y z
N MET A 1 -10.71 4.30 2.08
CA MET A 1 -9.58 4.74 2.92
C MET A 1 -9.99 5.76 3.99
N ARG A 2 -11.02 5.45 4.79
CA ARG A 2 -11.68 6.41 5.70
C ARG A 2 -10.75 6.91 6.80
N ARG A 3 -9.95 6.01 7.40
CA ARG A 3 -9.04 6.38 8.50
C ARG A 3 -7.97 7.39 8.08
N LEU A 4 -7.53 7.37 6.83
CA LEU A 4 -6.57 8.36 6.32
C LEU A 4 -7.22 9.73 6.11
N ILE A 5 -8.49 9.75 5.69
CA ILE A 5 -9.28 10.98 5.54
C ILE A 5 -9.55 11.61 6.91
N GLU A 6 -10.03 10.81 7.87
CA GLU A 6 -10.23 11.23 9.27
C GLU A 6 -8.92 11.79 9.86
N HIS A 7 -7.80 11.08 9.69
CA HIS A 7 -6.48 11.52 10.14
C HIS A 7 -6.05 12.87 9.55
N ALA A 8 -6.32 13.10 8.26
CA ALA A 8 -5.99 14.37 7.61
C ALA A 8 -6.89 15.51 8.11
N ALA A 9 -8.20 15.27 8.23
CA ALA A 9 -9.19 16.24 8.68
C ALA A 9 -8.91 16.71 10.11
N GLU A 10 -8.67 15.79 11.05
CA GLU A 10 -8.32 16.09 12.45
C GLU A 10 -7.05 16.95 12.60
N ARG A 11 -6.25 17.05 11.53
CA ARG A 11 -4.98 17.78 11.51
C ARG A 11 -5.02 19.03 10.64
N GLY A 12 -6.21 19.58 10.39
CA GLY A 12 -6.42 20.80 9.61
C GLY A 12 -6.41 20.57 8.09
N GLY A 13 -6.69 19.35 7.64
CA GLY A 13 -6.94 19.03 6.24
C GLY A 13 -5.81 19.44 5.28
N THR A 14 -6.21 19.85 4.07
CA THR A 14 -5.32 20.34 2.99
C THR A 14 -4.94 21.81 3.15
N GLU A 15 -5.66 22.58 3.97
CA GLU A 15 -5.34 23.98 4.27
C GLU A 15 -3.99 24.12 4.97
N THR A 16 -3.62 23.11 5.78
CA THR A 16 -2.33 23.06 6.46
C THR A 16 -1.21 22.47 5.60
N THR A 17 -1.48 21.39 4.86
CA THR A 17 -0.56 20.77 3.89
C THR A 17 -1.22 19.63 3.13
N HIS A 18 -0.70 19.32 1.94
CA HIS A 18 -1.13 18.19 1.09
C HIS A 18 -0.56 16.82 1.53
N HIS A 19 0.34 16.77 2.50
CA HIS A 19 0.88 15.50 2.99
C HIS A 19 -0.04 14.88 4.06
N VAL A 20 -0.59 13.69 3.82
CA VAL A 20 -1.38 12.96 4.83
C VAL A 20 -0.49 12.52 5.99
N LEU A 21 0.63 11.85 5.68
CA LEU A 21 1.59 11.40 6.68
C LEU A 21 2.66 12.48 6.91
N ARG A 22 2.47 13.25 7.99
CA ARG A 22 3.25 14.47 8.29
C ARG A 22 3.59 14.65 9.76
N TYR A 23 4.61 15.45 10.06
CA TYR A 23 4.85 16.00 11.40
C TYR A 23 3.84 17.09 11.74
N ARG A 24 3.78 17.50 13.02
CA ARG A 24 2.88 18.60 13.46
C ARG A 24 3.21 19.93 12.74
N THR A 25 4.45 20.10 12.32
CA THR A 25 4.93 21.25 11.54
C THR A 25 4.48 21.24 10.08
N GLY A 26 3.75 20.22 9.61
CA GLY A 26 3.31 20.10 8.22
C GLY A 26 4.30 19.39 7.29
N HIS A 27 5.57 19.26 7.68
CA HIS A 27 6.56 18.55 6.87
C HIS A 27 6.24 17.05 6.73
N PRO A 28 6.49 16.44 5.56
CA PRO A 28 6.25 15.02 5.35
C PRO A 28 7.11 14.15 6.26
N LEU A 29 6.61 12.97 6.61
CA LEU A 29 7.41 11.99 7.34
C LEU A 29 8.61 11.54 6.51
N ARG A 30 9.78 11.51 7.14
CA ARG A 30 11.02 11.00 6.54
C ARG A 30 11.17 9.51 6.81
N ARG A 31 12.02 8.82 6.04
CA ARG A 31 12.36 7.39 6.21
C ARG A 31 12.66 7.02 7.67
N ARG A 32 13.51 7.78 8.35
CA ARG A 32 13.89 7.54 9.76
C ARG A 32 12.68 7.49 10.71
N ARG A 33 11.61 8.23 10.42
CA ARG A 33 10.39 8.18 11.23
C ARG A 33 9.69 6.85 11.07
N TYR A 34 9.62 6.30 9.86
CA TYR A 34 9.06 4.97 9.63
C TYR A 34 9.86 3.89 10.38
N ASP A 35 11.19 3.97 10.35
CA ASP A 35 12.06 3.04 11.10
C ASP A 35 11.84 3.14 12.62
N THR A 36 11.60 4.36 13.11
CA THR A 36 11.28 4.58 14.53
C THR A 36 9.91 3.97 14.89
N LEU A 37 8.91 4.11 14.02
CA LEU A 37 7.57 3.54 14.24
C LEU A 37 7.61 2.01 14.25
N THR A 38 8.35 1.38 13.34
CA THR A 38 8.49 -0.08 13.30
C THR A 38 9.33 -0.62 14.46
N THR A 39 10.28 0.17 14.97
CA THR A 39 10.98 -0.17 16.22
C THR A 39 10.01 -0.19 17.39
N ARG A 40 9.24 0.89 17.60
CA ARG A 40 8.21 0.94 18.64
C ARG A 40 7.18 -0.19 18.54
N LEU A 41 6.77 -0.53 17.31
CA LEU A 41 5.86 -1.66 17.08
C LEU A 41 6.44 -2.96 17.63
N ARG A 42 7.72 -3.23 17.35
CA ARG A 42 8.43 -4.43 17.80
C ARG A 42 8.67 -4.43 19.31
N ASP A 43 8.93 -3.27 19.90
CA ASP A 43 9.10 -3.12 21.36
C ASP A 43 7.83 -3.54 22.13
N HIS A 44 6.65 -3.31 21.55
CA HIS A 44 5.37 -3.61 22.19
C HIS A 44 4.72 -4.92 21.74
N LEU A 45 5.15 -5.51 20.63
CA LEU A 45 4.55 -6.72 20.06
C LEU A 45 5.62 -7.80 19.86
N PRO A 46 5.72 -8.79 20.77
CA PRO A 46 6.75 -9.83 20.72
C PRO A 46 6.78 -10.61 19.39
N TRP A 47 5.60 -10.90 18.81
CA TRP A 47 5.51 -11.58 17.51
C TRP A 47 6.11 -10.73 16.37
N ALA A 48 5.94 -9.41 16.43
CA ALA A 48 6.46 -8.50 15.42
C ALA A 48 7.99 -8.39 15.53
N ALA A 49 8.52 -8.42 16.77
CA ALA A 49 9.95 -8.50 17.01
C ALA A 49 10.54 -9.82 16.48
N ALA A 50 9.91 -10.95 16.77
CA ALA A 50 10.34 -12.27 16.33
C ALA A 50 10.40 -12.39 14.79
N LEU A 51 9.45 -11.77 14.08
CA LEU A 51 9.41 -11.76 12.60
C LEU A 51 10.24 -10.63 11.96
N GLY A 52 10.86 -9.75 12.75
CA GLY A 52 11.62 -8.62 12.22
C GLY A 52 10.77 -7.61 11.43
N VAL A 53 9.52 -7.39 11.84
CA VAL A 53 8.56 -6.53 11.11
C VAL A 53 9.14 -5.13 10.88
N SER A 54 9.12 -4.72 9.61
CA SER A 54 9.58 -3.42 9.11
C SER A 54 8.63 -2.91 8.02
N ALA A 55 8.78 -1.65 7.59
CA ALA A 55 8.01 -1.14 6.45
C ALA A 55 8.25 -1.96 5.17
N HIS A 56 9.48 -2.46 4.98
CA HIS A 56 9.82 -3.34 3.87
C HIS A 56 9.17 -4.71 4.01
N TRP A 57 9.16 -5.29 5.21
CA TRP A 57 8.45 -6.55 5.50
C TRP A 57 6.96 -6.41 5.20
N ILE A 58 6.32 -5.32 5.66
CA ILE A 58 4.90 -5.06 5.38
C ILE A 58 4.66 -4.98 3.87
N ARG A 59 5.50 -4.24 3.12
CA ARG A 59 5.39 -4.17 1.66
C ARG A 59 5.48 -5.56 1.03
N HIS A 60 6.46 -6.37 1.38
CA HIS A 60 6.62 -7.70 0.80
C HIS A 60 5.43 -8.61 1.13
N THR A 61 4.99 -8.63 2.39
CA THR A 61 3.82 -9.40 2.81
C THR A 61 2.56 -8.97 2.03
N THR A 62 2.33 -7.66 1.86
CA THR A 62 1.23 -7.16 1.03
C THR A 62 1.36 -7.62 -0.42
N LEU A 63 2.54 -7.50 -1.03
CA LEU A 63 2.74 -7.88 -2.43
C LEU A 63 2.58 -9.39 -2.65
N THR A 64 3.10 -10.21 -1.74
CA THR A 64 2.91 -11.68 -1.79
C THR A 64 1.43 -12.04 -1.67
N TRP A 65 0.67 -11.35 -0.82
CA TRP A 65 -0.77 -11.56 -0.73
C TRP A 65 -1.47 -11.16 -2.03
N VAL A 66 -1.18 -9.98 -2.58
CA VAL A 66 -1.77 -9.51 -3.85
C VAL A 66 -1.44 -10.48 -4.99
N GLU A 67 -0.22 -11.00 -5.06
CA GLU A 67 0.19 -11.99 -6.08
C GLU A 67 -0.61 -13.28 -5.98
N ARG A 68 -0.88 -13.76 -4.76
CA ARG A 68 -1.65 -15.00 -4.54
C ARG A 68 -3.12 -14.84 -4.89
N GLU A 69 -3.71 -13.69 -4.57
CA GLU A 69 -5.15 -13.44 -4.78
C GLU A 69 -5.48 -12.92 -6.19
N PHE A 70 -4.59 -12.14 -6.80
CA PHE A 70 -4.86 -11.42 -8.06
C PHE A 70 -3.85 -11.75 -9.17
N GLY A 71 -2.82 -12.54 -8.89
CA GLY A 71 -1.79 -12.92 -9.86
C GLY A 71 -0.64 -11.90 -9.99
N MET A 72 0.47 -12.38 -10.56
CA MET A 72 1.72 -11.63 -10.69
C MET A 72 1.58 -10.30 -11.46
N GLY A 73 0.75 -10.26 -12.50
CA GLY A 73 0.55 -9.04 -13.31
C GLY A 73 0.00 -7.88 -12.48
N ILE A 74 -1.03 -8.15 -11.67
CA ILE A 74 -1.63 -7.17 -10.75
C ILE A 74 -0.64 -6.84 -9.62
N ALA A 75 0.05 -7.82 -9.04
CA ALA A 75 1.04 -7.56 -7.99
C ALA A 75 2.19 -6.63 -8.42
N ARG A 76 2.68 -6.74 -9.66
CA ARG A 76 3.73 -5.84 -10.18
C ARG A 76 3.23 -4.42 -10.39
N ALA A 77 2.07 -4.28 -11.02
CA ALA A 77 1.46 -2.97 -11.21
C ALA A 77 1.12 -2.32 -9.86
N PHE A 78 0.61 -3.10 -8.89
CA PHE A 78 0.35 -2.68 -7.52
C PHE A 78 1.64 -2.21 -6.80
N ALA A 79 2.76 -2.87 -7.08
CA ALA A 79 4.06 -2.47 -6.56
C ALA A 79 4.60 -1.15 -7.16
N GLY A 80 3.95 -0.61 -8.20
CA GLY A 80 4.41 0.55 -8.95
C GLY A 80 5.48 0.23 -10.01
N HIS A 81 5.63 -1.04 -10.39
CA HIS A 81 6.55 -1.46 -11.45
C HIS A 81 5.83 -1.43 -12.81
N SER A 82 5.61 -0.21 -13.32
CA SER A 82 4.92 0.03 -14.59
C SER A 82 5.82 -0.08 -15.82
N ASP A 83 7.14 -0.09 -15.63
CA ASP A 83 8.12 -0.12 -16.73
C ASP A 83 8.79 -1.49 -16.89
N ARG A 84 9.00 -1.85 -18.16
CA ARG A 84 9.69 -3.07 -18.61
C ARG A 84 10.96 -3.31 -17.79
N PRO A 85 11.11 -4.48 -17.13
CA PRO A 85 12.34 -4.77 -16.42
C PRO A 85 13.49 -4.98 -17.40
N THR A 86 14.64 -4.36 -17.13
CA THR A 86 15.94 -4.67 -17.79
C THR A 86 16.37 -6.12 -17.60
N HIS A 87 15.77 -6.82 -16.63
CA HIS A 87 15.96 -8.24 -16.35
C HIS A 87 14.63 -8.98 -16.17
N ALA A 88 13.68 -8.75 -17.08
CA ALA A 88 12.43 -9.51 -17.08
C ALA A 88 12.69 -10.89 -17.66
N VAL A 89 12.25 -11.95 -16.96
CA VAL A 89 12.05 -13.25 -17.61
C VAL A 89 11.11 -13.01 -18.80
N ALA A 90 11.50 -13.47 -19.99
CA ALA A 90 10.94 -13.09 -21.29
C ALA A 90 9.40 -13.27 -21.42
N THR A 91 8.78 -14.04 -20.52
CA THR A 91 7.34 -14.37 -20.51
C THR A 91 6.42 -13.26 -19.98
N PHE A 92 6.96 -12.17 -19.42
CA PHE A 92 6.14 -11.19 -18.69
C PHE A 92 5.64 -9.98 -19.51
N THR A 93 5.89 -9.97 -20.82
CA THR A 93 5.61 -8.80 -21.68
C THR A 93 4.12 -8.62 -22.02
N TYR A 94 3.24 -9.57 -21.67
CA TYR A 94 1.85 -9.61 -22.17
C TYR A 94 0.75 -9.39 -21.13
N VAL A 95 1.06 -9.17 -19.85
CA VAL A 95 0.04 -8.98 -18.80
C VAL A 95 0.20 -7.61 -18.15
N THR A 96 -0.58 -6.63 -18.62
CA THR A 96 -0.72 -5.32 -17.99
C THR A 96 -2.00 -5.30 -17.19
N ALA A 97 -1.91 -5.10 -15.87
CA ALA A 97 -3.08 -4.92 -15.02
C ALA A 97 -3.79 -3.61 -15.36
N SER A 98 -5.11 -3.68 -15.48
CA SER A 98 -5.96 -2.51 -15.67
C SER A 98 -6.19 -1.74 -14.36
N ILE A 99 -6.51 -0.44 -14.45
CA ILE A 99 -6.85 0.39 -13.28
C ILE A 99 -8.00 -0.22 -12.45
N PRO A 100 -9.09 -0.76 -13.04
CA PRO A 100 -10.15 -1.39 -12.26
C PRO A 100 -9.71 -2.65 -11.50
N GLU A 101 -8.77 -3.42 -12.04
CA GLU A 101 -8.20 -4.59 -11.34
C GLU A 101 -7.35 -4.17 -10.14
N LEU A 102 -6.54 -3.12 -10.29
CA LEU A 102 -5.80 -2.54 -9.18
C LEU A 102 -6.73 -1.98 -8.10
N ALA A 103 -7.79 -1.28 -8.52
CA ALA A 103 -8.81 -0.77 -7.61
C ALA A 103 -9.51 -1.90 -6.84
N GLN A 104 -9.82 -3.02 -7.49
CA GLN A 104 -10.39 -4.19 -6.84
C GLN A 104 -9.42 -4.81 -5.82
N ALA A 105 -8.13 -4.91 -6.15
CA ALA A 105 -7.11 -5.39 -5.22
C ALA A 105 -6.99 -4.50 -3.98
N VAL A 106 -6.98 -3.17 -4.16
CA VAL A 106 -6.99 -2.21 -3.04
C VAL A 106 -8.26 -2.33 -2.20
N ALA A 107 -9.43 -2.42 -2.84
CA ALA A 107 -10.71 -2.56 -2.15
C ALA A 107 -10.75 -3.82 -1.29
N THR A 108 -10.32 -4.95 -1.86
CA THR A 108 -10.27 -6.25 -1.17
C THR A 108 -9.28 -6.24 -0.01
N LEU A 109 -8.06 -5.71 -0.23
CA LEU A 109 -7.02 -5.62 0.80
C LEU A 109 -7.44 -4.76 2.00
N THR A 110 -8.15 -3.66 1.73
CA THR A 110 -8.54 -2.69 2.77
C THR A 110 -9.90 -2.95 3.38
N GLY A 111 -10.74 -3.78 2.74
CA GLY A 111 -12.14 -3.96 3.11
C GLY A 111 -12.98 -2.69 2.89
N GLU A 112 -12.48 -1.71 2.13
CA GLU A 112 -13.14 -0.45 1.87
C GLU A 112 -13.49 -0.32 0.38
N PRO A 113 -14.71 0.14 0.03
CA PRO A 113 -15.11 0.26 -1.37
C PRO A 113 -14.21 1.27 -2.11
N HIS A 114 -13.87 0.94 -3.36
CA HIS A 114 -13.07 1.80 -4.23
C HIS A 114 -13.92 2.25 -5.44
N PRO A 115 -14.00 3.55 -5.76
CA PRO A 115 -14.90 4.06 -6.80
C PRO A 115 -14.58 3.54 -8.21
N LEU A 116 -13.33 3.15 -8.45
CA LEU A 116 -12.88 2.55 -9.71
C LEU A 116 -12.87 1.02 -9.69
N ALA A 117 -13.17 0.38 -8.55
CA ALA A 117 -13.35 -1.07 -8.55
C ALA A 117 -14.63 -1.35 -9.33
N ARG A 118 -14.62 -2.39 -10.17
CA ARG A 118 -15.85 -2.82 -10.84
C ARG A 118 -16.83 -3.20 -9.73
N ASN A 119 -17.99 -2.55 -9.67
CA ASN A 119 -19.10 -3.06 -8.85
C ASN A 119 -19.29 -4.53 -9.25
N THR A 120 -18.96 -5.42 -8.31
CA THR A 120 -19.27 -6.84 -8.47
C THR A 120 -20.73 -7.11 -8.13
N ASP A 121 -21.58 -6.08 -8.18
CA ASP A 121 -23.04 -6.21 -8.29
C ASP A 121 -23.38 -6.76 -9.69
N ARG A 122 -23.02 -8.02 -9.92
CA ARG A 122 -23.54 -8.88 -10.97
C ARG A 122 -23.56 -10.32 -10.46
N GLN A 123 -24.63 -10.67 -9.74
CA GLN A 123 -25.72 -11.52 -10.24
C GLN A 123 -26.83 -11.59 -9.20
#